data_AF-A0A250G3H6-F1
#
_entry.id   AF-A0A250G3H6-F1
#
_cell.length_a   1.000
_cell.length_b   1.000
_cell.length_c   1.000
_cell.angle_alpha   90.00
_cell.angle_beta   90.00
_cell.angle_gamma   90.00
#
_symmetry.space_group_name_H-M   'P 1'
#
loop_
_entity.id
_entity.type
_entity.pdbx_description
1 polymer ?
#
loop_
_entity_poly.entity_id
_entity_poly.type
_entity_poly.pdbx_seq_one_letter_code
_entity_poly.pdbx_strand_id
1 'polypeptide(L)'
;MVGFELTINEKKISATLAKGVVSIILTKVTNETTDSIDLNFGGLDLTKDENIQWYDNKLNVGDEILIKVKEIDVNTKPIEAKKKNIEEVNKEKIKTYNRLKKELEEEGLL
;
A
#
# COMPACT_ATOMS: atom_id res chain seq x y z
N MET A 1 13.97 13.04 9.58
CA MET A 1 12.56 13.03 10.07
C MET A 1 12.24 11.67 10.68
N VAL A 2 11.34 11.59 11.67
CA VAL A 2 10.94 10.31 12.26
C VAL A 2 10.15 9.48 11.23
N GLY A 3 10.47 8.20 11.09
CA GLY A 3 9.77 7.27 10.22
C GLY A 3 10.07 5.82 10.57
N PHE A 4 9.92 4.93 9.60
CA PHE A 4 10.09 3.48 9.79
C PHE A 4 11.29 2.95 9.03
N GLU A 5 12.09 2.11 9.69
CA GLU A 5 13.05 1.21 9.05
C GLU A 5 12.52 -0.22 9.16
N LEU A 6 12.26 -0.85 8.01
CA LEU A 6 11.97 -2.28 7.88
C LEU A 6 13.25 -3.02 7.57
N THR A 7 13.56 -4.06 8.35
CA THR A 7 14.60 -5.05 8.02
C THR A 7 13.93 -6.37 7.71
N ILE A 8 14.22 -6.94 6.53
CA ILE A 8 13.74 -8.25 6.07
C ILE A 8 14.78 -8.87 5.15
N ASN A 9 15.12 -10.15 5.34
CA ASN A 9 16.14 -10.87 4.55
C ASN A 9 17.45 -10.06 4.41
N GLU A 10 17.94 -9.53 5.54
CA GLU A 10 19.12 -8.64 5.65
C GLU A 10 19.01 -7.28 4.92
N LYS A 11 17.94 -7.05 4.16
CA LYS A 11 17.70 -5.77 3.48
C LYS A 11 17.05 -4.78 4.44
N LYS A 12 17.60 -3.58 4.48
CA LYS A 12 17.04 -2.44 5.23
C LYS A 12 16.37 -1.46 4.29
N ILE A 13 15.15 -1.09 4.62
CA ILE A 13 14.32 -0.17 3.85
C ILE A 13 13.88 0.91 4.84
N SER A 14 14.25 2.16 4.59
CA SER A 14 13.91 3.30 5.44
C SER A 14 13.00 4.25 4.69
N ALA A 15 11.87 4.64 5.29
CA ALA A 15 10.98 5.63 4.72
C ALA A 15 10.38 6.59 5.76
N THR A 16 10.34 7.86 5.37
CA THR A 16 9.63 8.96 6.03
C THR A 16 9.15 9.95 4.97
N LEU A 17 8.13 10.77 5.28
CA LEU A 17 7.60 11.79 4.38
C LEU A 17 7.39 13.10 5.13
N ALA A 18 7.68 14.22 4.46
CA ALA A 18 7.46 15.57 4.98
C ALA A 18 5.97 15.84 5.27
N LYS A 19 5.11 15.44 4.34
CA LYS A 19 3.66 15.57 4.43
C LYS A 19 3.02 14.38 3.73
N GLY A 20 2.30 13.56 4.48
CA GLY A 20 1.71 12.36 3.90
C GLY A 20 1.53 11.26 4.92
N VAL A 21 1.42 10.04 4.40
CA VAL A 21 1.27 8.82 5.19
C VAL A 21 2.39 7.86 4.79
N VAL A 22 2.99 7.21 5.77
CA VAL A 22 3.90 6.07 5.59
C VAL A 22 3.34 4.94 6.44
N SER A 23 3.24 3.74 5.88
CA SER A 23 2.65 2.58 6.57
C SER A 23 3.36 1.28 6.19
N ILE A 24 3.53 0.40 7.18
CA ILE A 24 3.87 -1.00 6.98
C ILE A 24 2.62 -1.82 7.33
N ILE A 25 2.12 -2.60 6.38
CA ILE A 25 0.89 -3.39 6.51
C ILE A 25 1.22 -4.86 6.26
N LEU A 26 0.80 -5.72 7.18
CA LEU A 26 0.79 -7.17 7.01
C LEU A 26 -0.65 -7.63 6.75
N THR A 27 -0.85 -8.38 5.67
CA THR A 27 -2.18 -8.88 5.29
C THR A 27 -2.15 -10.39 5.21
N LYS A 28 -2.95 -11.08 6.04
CA LYS A 28 -3.21 -12.52 5.89
C LYS A 28 -4.43 -12.71 5.01
N VAL A 29 -4.25 -13.38 3.87
CA VAL A 29 -5.35 -13.79 2.99
C VAL A 29 -5.53 -15.30 3.11
N THR A 30 -6.72 -15.74 3.48
CA THR A 30 -7.09 -17.16 3.52
C THR A 30 -8.43 -17.35 2.82
N ASN A 31 -8.44 -18.08 1.71
CA ASN A 31 -9.64 -18.48 0.96
C ASN A 31 -9.38 -19.82 0.23
N GLU A 32 -10.33 -20.30 -0.57
CA GLU A 32 -10.25 -21.59 -1.27
C GLU A 32 -9.04 -21.75 -2.20
N THR A 33 -8.48 -20.64 -2.69
CA THR A 33 -7.40 -20.63 -3.70
C THR A 33 -6.11 -19.99 -3.20
N THR A 34 -6.13 -19.31 -2.05
CA THR A 34 -5.03 -18.49 -1.57
C THR A 34 -4.85 -18.65 -0.07
N ASP A 35 -3.62 -18.96 0.31
CA ASP A 35 -3.13 -18.93 1.68
C ASP A 35 -1.80 -18.17 1.67
N SER A 36 -1.84 -16.86 1.92
CA SER A 36 -0.65 -15.99 1.91
C SER A 36 -0.61 -15.01 3.08
N ILE A 37 0.60 -14.57 3.40
CA ILE A 37 0.87 -13.36 4.19
C ILE A 37 1.63 -12.40 3.28
N ASP A 38 1.08 -11.22 3.05
CA ASP A 38 1.65 -10.19 2.19
C ASP A 38 2.13 -9.02 3.07
N LEU A 39 3.37 -8.56 2.85
CA LEU A 39 3.93 -7.38 3.51
C LEU A 39 4.03 -6.24 2.51
N ASN A 40 3.38 -5.13 2.86
CA ASN A 40 3.38 -3.90 2.10
C ASN A 40 4.06 -2.80 2.92
N PHE A 41 5.07 -2.13 2.37
CA PHE A 41 5.65 -0.91 2.91
C PHE A 41 5.49 0.20 1.87
N GLY A 42 4.54 1.08 2.11
CA GLY A 42 4.14 2.11 1.18
C GLY A 42 3.65 3.37 1.87
N GLY A 43 3.14 4.30 1.07
CA GLY A 43 2.69 5.59 1.55
C GLY A 43 2.07 6.47 0.48
N LEU A 44 1.59 7.63 0.92
CA LEU A 44 1.05 8.69 0.08
C LEU A 44 1.82 9.98 0.36
N ASP A 45 2.57 10.46 -0.63
CA ASP A 45 3.25 11.75 -0.58
C ASP A 45 2.33 12.86 -1.06
N LEU A 46 1.83 13.67 -0.11
CA LEU A 46 0.91 14.78 -0.39
C LEU A 46 1.62 16.01 -0.96
N THR A 47 2.95 16.05 -0.97
CA THR A 47 3.70 17.13 -1.62
C THR A 47 3.76 16.94 -3.13
N LYS A 48 3.76 15.68 -3.60
CA LYS A 48 3.82 15.31 -5.02
C LYS A 48 2.52 14.73 -5.57
N ASP A 49 1.56 14.45 -4.69
CA ASP A 49 0.33 13.70 -4.98
C ASP A 49 0.62 12.32 -5.59
N GLU A 50 1.53 11.59 -4.94
CA GLU A 50 2.06 10.30 -5.40
C GLU A 50 1.83 9.19 -4.37
N ASN A 51 1.34 8.04 -4.82
CA ASN A 51 1.45 6.81 -4.06
C ASN A 51 2.87 6.26 -4.24
N ILE A 52 3.52 5.93 -3.14
CA ILE A 52 4.91 5.45 -3.11
C ILE A 52 4.93 4.06 -2.50
N GLN A 53 5.68 3.15 -3.12
CA GLN A 53 5.89 1.80 -2.65
C GLN A 53 7.39 1.54 -2.48
N TRP A 54 7.79 1.06 -1.31
CA TRP A 54 9.17 0.66 -1.01
C TRP A 54 9.35 -0.85 -0.91
N TYR A 55 8.31 -1.59 -0.51
CA TYR A 55 8.34 -3.06 -0.44
C TYR A 55 6.95 -3.63 -0.67
N ASP A 56 6.82 -4.65 -1.50
CA ASP A 56 5.53 -5.31 -1.75
C ASP A 56 5.77 -6.77 -2.14
N ASN A 57 5.88 -7.65 -1.14
CA ASN A 57 6.14 -9.08 -1.36
C ASN A 57 5.42 -9.96 -0.34
N LYS A 58 5.24 -11.23 -0.71
CA LYS A 58 4.82 -12.30 0.19
C LYS A 58 5.91 -12.65 1.19
N LEU A 59 5.47 -12.97 2.41
CA LEU A 59 6.29 -13.59 3.44
C LEU A 59 6.13 -15.11 3.41
N ASN A 60 7.22 -15.81 3.67
CA ASN A 60 7.27 -17.25 3.82
C ASN A 60 7.43 -17.63 5.28
N VAL A 61 7.11 -18.90 5.58
CA VAL A 61 7.37 -19.46 6.92
C VAL A 61 8.87 -19.39 7.21
N GLY A 62 9.21 -18.77 8.35
CA GLY A 62 10.59 -18.57 8.78
C GLY A 62 11.17 -17.20 8.43
N ASP A 63 10.49 -16.38 7.63
CA ASP A 63 10.92 -15.00 7.40
C ASP A 63 10.82 -14.18 8.70
N GLU A 64 11.88 -13.44 9.01
CA GLU A 64 11.92 -12.51 10.15
C GLU A 64 11.82 -11.08 9.67
N ILE A 65 11.00 -10.30 10.38
CA ILE A 65 10.83 -8.87 10.15
C ILE A 65 11.18 -8.09 11.41
N LEU A 66 11.88 -6.98 11.23
CA LEU A 66 12.16 -6.03 12.30
C LEU A 66 11.75 -4.63 11.84
N ILE A 67 10.83 -4.02 12.58
CA ILE A 67 10.39 -2.64 12.35
C ILE A 67 10.97 -1.76 13.45
N LYS A 68 11.69 -0.72 13.05
CA LYS A 68 12.22 0.31 13.96
C LYS A 68 11.60 1.66 13.66
N VAL A 69 11.26 2.39 14.70
CA VAL A 69 10.96 3.83 14.61
C VAL A 69 12.27 4.58 14.86
N LYS A 70 12.73 5.36 13.88
CA LYS A 70 13.99 6.12 13.98
C LYS A 70 13.95 7.41 13.17
N GLU A 71 14.91 8.28 13.43
CA GLU A 71 15.20 9.38 12.54
C GLU A 71 15.82 8.85 11.23
N ILE A 72 15.29 9.35 10.11
CA ILE A 72 15.70 9.00 8.75
C ILE A 72 16.10 10.29 8.03
N ASP A 73 17.34 10.33 7.58
CA ASP A 73 17.89 11.42 6.77
C ASP A 73 17.67 11.16 5.27
N VAL A 74 17.81 9.91 4.85
CA VAL A 74 17.70 9.48 3.46
C VAL A 74 16.75 8.29 3.36
N ASN A 75 15.70 8.46 2.57
CA ASN A 75 14.80 7.37 2.22
C ASN A 75 15.47 6.37 1.29
N THR A 76 15.15 5.09 1.46
CA THR A 76 15.42 4.08 0.44
C THR A 76 14.66 4.45 -0.84
N LYS A 77 15.30 4.23 -2.01
CA LYS A 77 14.66 4.47 -3.30
C LYS A 77 13.40 3.59 -3.42
N PRO A 78 12.23 4.15 -3.76
CA PRO A 78 11.02 3.36 -3.90
C PRO A 78 11.12 2.42 -5.12
N ILE A 79 10.45 1.27 -5.03
CA ILE A 79 10.26 0.36 -6.16
C ILE A 79 9.21 0.92 -7.13
N GLU A 80 8.28 1.74 -6.62
CA GLU A 80 7.26 2.39 -7.43
C GLU A 80 6.89 3.76 -6.84
N ALA A 81 6.68 4.74 -7.70
CA ALA A 81 6.05 6.01 -7.35
C ALA A 81 5.09 6.41 -8.47
N LYS A 82 3.79 6.44 -8.19
CA LYS A 82 2.74 6.74 -9.17
C LYS A 82 1.93 7.95 -8.74
N LYS A 83 1.86 8.94 -9.63
CA LYS A 83 0.89 10.03 -9.51
C LYS A 83 -0.52 9.50 -9.67
N LYS A 84 -1.45 10.14 -8.96
CA LYS A 84 -2.86 9.85 -9.11
C LYS A 84 -3.33 10.31 -10.50
N ASN A 85 -3.70 9.38 -11.37
CA ASN A 85 -4.35 9.70 -12.63
C ASN A 85 -5.84 9.98 -12.36
N ILE A 86 -6.21 11.26 -12.28
CA ILE A 86 -7.57 11.68 -11.93
C ILE A 86 -8.60 11.13 -12.94
N GLU A 87 -8.26 11.09 -14.23
CA GLU A 87 -9.18 10.57 -15.26
C GLU A 87 -9.46 9.08 -15.05
N GLU A 88 -8.42 8.31 -14.76
CA GLU A 88 -8.53 6.88 -14.50
C GLU A 88 -9.31 6.60 -13.21
N VAL A 89 -9.05 7.37 -12.15
CA VAL A 89 -9.81 7.29 -10.88
C VAL A 89 -11.28 7.61 -11.11
N ASN A 90 -11.60 8.65 -11.88
CA ASN A 90 -12.98 9.02 -12.19
C ASN A 90 -13.67 7.94 -13.03
N LYS A 91 -12.97 7.34 -13.99
CA LYS A 91 -13.47 6.24 -14.80
C LYS A 91 -13.84 5.03 -13.94
N GLU A 92 -12.97 4.63 -13.01
CA GLU A 92 -13.25 3.53 -12.09
C GLU A 92 -14.42 3.86 -11.15
N LYS A 93 -14.51 5.08 -10.61
CA LYS A 93 -15.65 5.51 -9.79
C LYS A 93 -16.98 5.42 -10.53
N ILE A 94 -17.05 5.89 -11.79
CA ILE A 94 -18.25 5.81 -12.62
C ILE A 94 -18.63 4.34 -12.87
N LYS A 95 -17.64 3.49 -13.15
CA LYS A 95 -17.85 2.05 -13.35
C LYS A 95 -18.39 1.38 -12.09
N THR A 96 -17.82 1.67 -10.91
CA THR A 96 -18.30 1.16 -9.63
C THR A 96 -19.72 1.64 -9.34
N TYR A 97 -20.00 2.93 -9.56
CA TYR A 97 -21.33 3.51 -9.39
C TYR A 97 -22.37 2.79 -10.26
N ASN A 98 -22.09 2.61 -11.55
CA ASN A 98 -23.01 1.93 -12.47
C ASN A 98 -23.25 0.47 -12.10
N ARG A 99 -22.22 -0.24 -11.63
CA ARG A 99 -22.36 -1.61 -11.13
C ARG A 99 -23.28 -1.67 -9.89
N LEU A 100 -23.02 -0.82 -8.90
CA LEU A 100 -23.83 -0.75 -7.68
C LEU A 100 -25.27 -0.36 -7.98
N LYS A 101 -25.49 0.61 -8.89
CA LYS A 101 -26.84 1.01 -9.32
C LYS A 101 -27.61 -0.18 -9.87
N LYS A 102 -26.97 -0.97 -10.75
CA LYS A 102 -27.58 -2.17 -11.33
C LYS A 102 -27.90 -3.22 -10.27
N GLU A 103 -26.96 -3.51 -9.36
CA GLU A 103 -27.19 -4.47 -8.26
C GLU A 103 -28.38 -4.06 -7.39
N LEU A 104 -28.49 -2.76 -7.05
CA LEU A 104 -29.59 -2.24 -6.25
C LEU A 104 -30.94 -2.26 -7.00
N GLU A 105 -30.94 -2.02 -8.32
CA GLU A 105 -32.14 -2.16 -9.17
C GLU A 105 -32.60 -3.63 -9.25
N GLU A 106 -31.66 -4.58 -9.38
CA GLU A 106 -31.95 -6.02 -9.40
C GLU A 106 -32.49 -6.54 -8.05
N GLU A 107 -32.05 -5.94 -6.94
CA GLU A 107 -32.55 -6.22 -5.58
C GLU A 107 -33.84 -5.45 -5.22
N GLY A 108 -34.33 -4.55 -6.09
CA GLY A 108 -35.52 -3.73 -5.84
C GLY A 108 -35.36 -2.68 -4.74
N LEU A 109 -34.12 -2.30 -4.45
CA LEU A 109 -33.77 -1.27 -3.47
C LEU A 109 -33.69 0.14 -4.09
N LEU A 110 -33.90 0.23 -5.41
CA LEU A 110 -33.88 1.44 -6.22
C LEU A 110 -34.99 1.41 -7.28
#